data_AF-A0A353R3T3-F1
#
_entry.id   AF-A0A353R3T3-F1
#
_cell.length_a   1.000
_cell.length_b   1.000
_cell.length_c   1.000
_cell.angle_alpha   90.00
_cell.angle_beta   90.00
_cell.angle_gamma   90.00
#
_symmetry.space_group_name_H-M   'P 1'
#
loop_
_entity.id
_entity.type
_entity.pdbx_description
1 polymer ?
#
loop_
_entity_poly.entity_id
_entity_poly.type
_entity_poly.pdbx_seq_one_letter_code
_entity_poly.pdbx_strand_id
1 'polypeptide(L)'
;MECEIIGYEADCTCDHCGRNLKVGIQLSGYGVVGADCLNAAIKFDRKRWGSGKPGASYLRQLAIKRQKNSPERLAQMGMAYAFRLSLADGSLGVAH
;
A
#
# COMPACT_ATOMS: atom_id res chain seq x y z
N MET A 1 -4.69 -4.81 11.84
CA MET A 1 -4.01 -5.74 10.91
C MET A 1 -2.74 -5.10 10.39
N GLU A 2 -1.71 -5.89 10.07
CA GLU A 2 -0.50 -5.41 9.41
C GLU A 2 -0.40 -6.04 8.03
N CYS A 3 -0.02 -5.24 7.03
CA CYS A 3 0.26 -5.71 5.67
C CYS A 3 1.55 -5.09 5.15
N GLU A 4 2.10 -5.61 4.05
CA GLU A 4 3.29 -5.05 3.41
C GLU A 4 2.99 -4.74 1.94
N ILE A 5 3.43 -3.58 1.46
CA ILE A 5 3.48 -3.27 0.04
C ILE A 5 4.61 -4.11 -0.59
N ILE A 6 4.25 -5.00 -1.50
CA ILE A 6 5.22 -5.89 -2.18
C ILE A 6 5.53 -5.43 -3.61
N GLY A 7 4.67 -4.58 -4.20
CA GLY A 7 4.88 -4.06 -5.55
C GLY A 7 3.67 -3.28 -6.04
N TYR A 8 3.62 -3.08 -7.36
CA TYR A 8 2.47 -2.50 -8.05
C TYR A 8 2.08 -3.35 -9.25
N GLU A 9 0.83 -3.19 -9.68
CA GLU A 9 0.30 -3.78 -10.90
C GLU A 9 -0.29 -2.67 -11.78
N ALA A 10 0.07 -2.66 -13.06
CA ALA A 10 -0.46 -1.70 -14.03
C ALA A 10 -1.75 -2.25 -14.68
N ASP A 11 -2.65 -1.35 -15.06
CA ASP A 11 -3.88 -1.67 -15.81
C ASP A 11 -4.69 -2.82 -15.19
N CYS A 12 -4.95 -2.72 -13.89
CA CYS A 12 -5.60 -3.74 -13.06
C CYS A 12 -6.96 -3.27 -12.53
N THR A 13 -7.60 -4.14 -11.75
CA THR A 13 -8.85 -3.84 -11.05
C THR A 13 -8.61 -3.89 -9.55
N CYS A 14 -9.17 -2.91 -8.82
CA CYS A 14 -9.11 -2.89 -7.36
C CYS A 14 -9.89 -4.06 -6.78
N ASP A 15 -9.22 -4.96 -6.05
CA ASP A 15 -9.85 -6.13 -5.40
C ASP A 15 -10.89 -5.72 -4.34
N HIS A 16 -10.73 -4.54 -3.75
CA HIS A 16 -11.64 -4.02 -2.73
C HIS A 16 -12.93 -3.39 -3.30
N CYS A 17 -12.85 -2.67 -4.43
CA CYS A 17 -13.97 -1.86 -4.92
C CYS A 17 -14.33 -2.06 -6.39
N GLY A 18 -13.64 -2.96 -7.10
CA GLY A 18 -13.91 -3.28 -8.50
C GLY A 18 -13.58 -2.19 -9.53
N ARG A 19 -13.02 -1.05 -9.11
CA ARG A 19 -12.65 0.03 -10.05
C ARG A 19 -11.41 -0.32 -10.85
N ASN A 20 -11.40 0.02 -12.14
CA ASN A 20 -10.19 -0.03 -12.96
C ASN A 20 -9.15 0.99 -12.47
N LEU A 21 -7.90 0.55 -12.41
CA LEU A 21 -6.76 1.30 -11.92
C LEU A 21 -5.67 1.28 -12.97
N LYS A 22 -5.11 2.46 -13.29
CA LYS A 22 -3.86 2.53 -14.05
C LYS A 22 -2.68 1.97 -13.25
N VAL A 23 -2.73 2.12 -11.91
CA VAL A 23 -1.71 1.63 -10.98
C VAL A 23 -2.41 1.15 -9.71
N GLY A 24 -2.43 -0.16 -9.51
CA GLY A 24 -2.83 -0.83 -8.28
C GLY A 24 -1.63 -1.14 -7.40
N ILE A 25 -1.85 -1.15 -6.08
CA ILE A 25 -0.84 -1.43 -5.08
C ILE A 25 -1.01 -2.86 -4.64
N GLN A 26 0.04 -3.66 -4.82
CA GLN A 26 0.03 -5.06 -4.43
C GLN A 26 0.42 -5.17 -2.96
N LEU A 27 -0.47 -5.79 -2.19
CA LEU A 27 -0.33 -5.98 -0.76
C LEU A 27 -0.16 -7.46 -0.43
N SER A 28 0.76 -7.76 0.47
CA SER A 28 0.92 -9.10 1.02
C SER A 28 -0.35 -9.51 1.78
N GLY A 29 -1.08 -10.49 1.27
CA GLY A 29 -2.28 -11.07 1.89
C GLY A 29 -3.61 -10.39 1.56
N TYR A 30 -3.64 -9.34 0.72
CA TYR A 30 -4.88 -8.59 0.39
C TYR A 30 -5.07 -8.33 -1.11
N GLY A 31 -4.24 -8.93 -1.97
CA GLY A 31 -4.32 -8.73 -3.41
C GLY A 31 -3.89 -7.33 -3.86
N VAL A 32 -4.53 -6.82 -4.91
CA VAL A 32 -4.20 -5.54 -5.55
C VAL A 32 -5.29 -4.52 -5.26
N VAL A 33 -4.94 -3.42 -4.60
CA VAL A 33 -5.92 -2.40 -4.21
C VAL A 33 -5.56 -1.01 -4.73
N GLY A 34 -6.58 -0.19 -4.90
CA GLY A 34 -6.42 1.21 -5.26
C GLY A 34 -5.76 2.00 -4.13
N ALA A 35 -4.90 2.95 -4.49
CA ALA A 35 -4.22 3.81 -3.50
C ALA A 35 -5.18 4.61 -2.62
N ASP A 36 -6.36 4.95 -3.14
CA ASP A 36 -7.41 5.66 -2.40
C ASP A 36 -8.08 4.73 -1.37
N CYS A 37 -8.47 3.52 -1.81
CA CYS A 37 -8.99 2.46 -0.94
C CYS A 37 -7.99 2.10 0.16
N LEU A 38 -6.71 1.97 -0.19
CA LEU A 38 -5.65 1.71 0.78
C LEU A 38 -5.48 2.86 1.77
N ASN A 39 -5.45 4.12 1.31
CA ASN A 39 -5.40 5.27 2.21
C ASN A 39 -6.60 5.30 3.18
N ALA A 40 -7.80 4.99 2.69
CA ALA A 40 -8.98 4.89 3.54
C ALA A 40 -8.82 3.78 4.61
N ALA A 41 -8.27 2.63 4.21
CA ALA A 41 -8.07 1.46 5.07
C ALA A 41 -6.94 1.61 6.10
N ILE A 42 -5.92 2.43 5.83
CA ILE A 42 -4.81 2.64 6.76
C ILE A 42 -5.31 3.31 8.05
N LYS A 43 -4.89 2.75 9.19
CA LYS A 43 -5.17 3.30 10.52
C LYS A 43 -4.52 4.68 10.63
N PHE A 44 -5.29 5.63 11.16
CA PHE A 44 -4.78 6.96 11.44
C PHE A 44 -3.69 6.90 12.51
N ASP A 45 -2.49 7.39 12.18
CA ASP A 45 -1.33 7.41 13.06
C ASP A 45 -0.48 8.66 12.81
N ARG A 46 -0.58 9.65 13.71
CA ARG A 46 0.18 10.91 13.62
C ARG A 46 1.66 10.80 13.93
N LYS A 47 2.06 9.76 14.70
CA LYS A 47 3.46 9.55 15.05
C LYS A 47 4.23 9.06 13.83
N ARG A 48 3.58 8.24 13.03
CA ARG A 48 4.12 7.67 11.81
C ARG A 48 3.96 8.58 10.60
N TRP A 49 2.77 9.17 10.45
CA TRP A 49 2.43 10.04 9.33
C TRP A 49 2.19 11.42 9.90
N GLY A 50 2.98 12.45 9.58
CA GLY A 50 2.78 13.79 10.16
C GLY A 50 1.33 14.32 9.99
N SER A 51 0.67 13.95 8.89
CA SER A 51 -0.75 14.28 8.59
C SER A 51 -1.76 13.23 9.10
N GLY A 52 -1.30 12.15 9.73
CA GLY A 52 -2.11 11.05 10.27
C GLY A 52 -2.37 9.89 9.31
N LYS A 53 -2.31 10.11 8.00
CA LYS A 53 -2.36 9.04 6.98
C LYS A 53 -1.40 9.34 5.82
N PRO A 54 -0.87 8.32 5.14
CA PRO A 54 -0.07 8.52 3.94
C PRO A 54 -0.97 8.88 2.76
N GLY A 55 -0.63 9.93 2.01
CA GLY A 55 -1.40 10.30 0.81
C GLY A 55 -1.38 9.22 -0.27
N ALA A 56 -2.45 9.13 -1.07
CA ALA A 56 -2.59 8.13 -2.14
C ALA A 56 -1.41 8.16 -3.15
N SER A 57 -0.94 9.35 -3.51
CA SER A 57 0.24 9.51 -4.39
C SER A 57 1.51 8.92 -3.79
N TYR A 58 1.71 9.07 -2.48
CA TYR A 58 2.87 8.53 -1.77
C TYR A 58 2.82 7.00 -1.74
N LEU A 59 1.65 6.42 -1.50
CA LEU A 59 1.45 4.96 -1.51
C LEU A 59 1.80 4.34 -2.88
N ARG A 60 1.41 4.99 -3.99
CA ARG A 60 1.80 4.55 -5.34
C ARG A 60 3.31 4.62 -5.54
N GLN A 61 3.95 5.69 -5.08
CA GLN A 61 5.40 5.83 -5.17
C GLN A 61 6.14 4.75 -4.36
N LEU A 62 5.64 4.40 -3.18
CA LEU A 62 6.18 3.29 -2.39
C LEU A 62 6.08 1.97 -3.17
N ALA A 63 4.92 1.67 -3.75
CA ALA A 63 4.71 0.47 -4.56
C ALA A 63 5.69 0.37 -5.73
N ILE A 64 5.89 1.47 -6.47
CA ILE A 64 6.86 1.56 -7.56
C ILE A 64 8.30 1.40 -7.05
N LYS A 65 8.65 2.06 -5.94
CA LYS A 65 9.99 1.95 -5.33
C LYS A 65 10.30 0.53 -4.87
N ARG A 66 9.31 -0.16 -4.30
CA ARG A 66 9.43 -1.54 -3.85
C ARG A 66 9.75 -2.48 -5.00
N GLN A 67 9.07 -2.30 -6.14
CA GLN A 67 9.30 -3.13 -7.32
C GLN A 67 10.63 -2.79 -8.03
N LYS A 68 11.04 -1.50 -8.03
CA LYS A 68 12.27 -1.05 -8.69
C LYS A 68 13.56 -1.30 -7.93
N ASN A 69 13.52 -1.44 -6.60
CA ASN A 69 14.73 -1.58 -5.79
C ASN A 69 14.74 -2.93 -5.08
N SER A 70 15.89 -3.60 -5.09
CA SER A 70 16.12 -4.80 -4.28
C SER A 70 15.92 -4.50 -2.78
N PRO A 71 15.46 -5.48 -1.98
CA PRO A 71 15.27 -5.32 -0.54
C PRO A 71 16.52 -4.82 0.19
N GLU A 72 17.71 -5.26 -0.23
CA GLU A 72 18.99 -4.79 0.33
C GLU A 72 19.21 -3.29 0.11
N ARG A 73 18.92 -2.79 -1.10
CA ARG A 73 19.04 -1.36 -1.43
C ARG A 73 18.05 -0.53 -0.63
N LEU A 74 16.83 -1.03 -0.45
CA LEU A 74 15.82 -0.38 0.39
C LEU A 74 16.21 -0.36 1.87
N ALA A 75 16.85 -1.43 2.37
CA ALA A 75 17.38 -1.47 3.73
C ALA A 75 18.52 -0.48 3.93
N GLN A 76 19.46 -0.37 2.98
CA GLN A 76 20.54 0.63 2.99
C GLN A 76 20.02 2.07 2.98
N MET A 77 18.87 2.31 2.35
CA MET A 77 18.18 3.60 2.35
C MET A 77 17.36 3.86 3.63
N GLY A 78 17.36 2.94 4.59
CA GLY A 78 16.53 3.03 5.79
C GLY A 78 15.01 2.91 5.51
N MET A 79 14.61 2.36 4.37
CA MET A 79 13.22 2.30 3.92
C MET A 79 12.53 0.96 4.20
N ALA A 80 13.19 0.00 4.85
CA ALA A 80 12.63 -1.34 5.08
C ALA A 80 11.25 -1.30 5.77
N TYR A 81 11.03 -0.37 6.71
CA TYR A 81 9.76 -0.23 7.43
C TYR A 81 8.72 0.63 6.69
N ALA A 82 9.11 1.36 5.64
CA ALA A 82 8.21 2.27 4.93
C ALA A 82 7.07 1.54 4.20
N PHE A 83 7.28 0.27 3.86
CA PHE A 83 6.33 -0.57 3.11
C PHE A 83 5.31 -1.29 4.00
N ARG A 84 5.55 -1.40 5.31
CA ARG A 84 4.62 -2.06 6.24
C ARG A 84 3.50 -1.12 6.60
N LEU A 85 2.24 -1.48 6.48
CA LEU A 85 1.11 -0.62 6.79
C LEU A 85 0.26 -1.23 7.89
N SER A 86 -0.25 -0.38 8.78
CA SER A 86 -1.21 -0.80 9.79
C SER A 86 -2.60 -0.44 9.28
N LEU A 87 -3.42 -1.45 9.01
CA LEU A 87 -4.79 -1.30 8.53
C LEU A 87 -5.77 -1.30 9.70
N ALA A 88 -6.84 -0.50 9.56
CA ALA A 88 -8.02 -0.58 10.41
C ALA A 88 -8.73 -1.93 10.20
N ASP A 89 -9.37 -2.45 11.25
CA ASP A 89 -10.02 -3.76 11.20
C ASP A 89 -11.12 -3.82 10.12
N GLY A 90 -11.21 -4.93 9.38
CA GLY A 90 -12.22 -5.14 8.33
C GLY A 90 -12.16 -4.19 7.11
N SER A 91 -11.14 -3.37 6.98
CA SER A 91 -11.12 -2.25 6.02
C SER A 91 -10.80 -2.62 4.56
N LEU A 92 -10.14 -3.75 4.34
CA LEU A 92 -9.94 -4.35 3.02
C LEU A 92 -10.53 -5.76 3.07
N GLY A 93 -11.86 -5.85 3.02
CA GLY A 93 -12.53 -7.12 2.78
C GLY A 93 -12.14 -7.58 1.37
N VAL A 94 -11.46 -8.72 1.27
CA VAL A 94 -11.31 -9.44 0.00
C VAL A 94 -12.71 -9.93 -0.38
N ALA A 95 -13.25 -9.44 -1.50
CA ALA A 95 -14.47 -9.99 -2.06
C ALA A 95 -14.11 -11.33 -2.69
N HIS A 96 -14.19 -12.41 -1.90
CA HIS A 96 -14.09 -13.77 -2.40
C HIS A 96 -15.26 -14.11 -3.31
#